data_AF-A0A1Y4GCT5-F1
#
_entry.id   AF-A0A1Y4GCT5-F1
#
_cell.length_a   1.000
_cell.length_b   1.000
_cell.length_c   1.000
_cell.angle_alpha   90.00
_cell.angle_beta   90.00
_cell.angle_gamma   90.00
#
_symmetry.space_group_name_H-M   'P 1'
#
loop_
_entity.id
_entity.type
_entity.pdbx_description
1 polymer ?
#
loop_
_entity_poly.entity_id
_entity_poly.type
_entity_poly.pdbx_seq_one_letter_code
_entity_poly.pdbx_strand_id
1 'polypeptide(L)'
;MPNLINKAAAAVAVVSLAVTLVAAGFAACAAFPQTTEMLAEAFSGDGNPDTPFSHDELVHAAVAAREYTVGSNDREAVLAAIRSINESADTPYADADDDELAAAPEEYTLTSDALSHLDDVYRVVAGARIVLAAIAILAVAACAHVAIRVGRRALGGVLLAAGIAVVAVFALLAAWVVVDFNGFFAAFHSLFFANGTWTFSYDSLLITMYPPAFWMGMGAVWLAATGLLSIATVVVGMFLRRKGA
;
A
#
# COMPACT_ATOMS: atom_id res chain seq x y z
N MET A 1 -11.78 3.87 40.42
CA MET A 1 -10.58 3.77 39.56
C MET A 1 -10.63 2.62 38.55
N PRO A 2 -10.96 1.35 38.89
CA PRO A 2 -10.92 0.23 37.91
C PRO A 2 -11.88 0.39 36.72
N ASN A 3 -13.02 1.05 36.90
CA ASN A 3 -13.98 1.32 35.82
C ASN A 3 -13.42 2.28 34.76
N LEU A 4 -12.60 3.26 35.15
CA LEU A 4 -12.00 4.22 34.20
C LEU A 4 -10.94 3.53 33.33
N ILE A 5 -10.08 2.73 33.94
CA ILE A 5 -9.03 1.96 33.24
C ILE A 5 -9.66 0.97 32.24
N ASN A 6 -10.73 0.28 32.62
CA ASN A 6 -11.41 -0.65 31.73
C ASN A 6 -12.08 0.03 30.53
N LYS A 7 -12.69 1.21 30.74
CA LYS A 7 -13.26 2.02 29.65
C LYS A 7 -12.18 2.55 28.70
N ALA A 8 -11.07 3.04 29.25
CA ALA A 8 -9.94 3.50 28.46
C ALA A 8 -9.33 2.35 27.64
N ALA A 9 -9.12 1.19 28.26
CA ALA A 9 -8.61 0.01 27.56
C ALA A 9 -9.54 -0.45 26.42
N ALA A 10 -10.85 -0.39 26.60
CA ALA A 10 -11.81 -0.70 25.54
C ALA A 10 -11.72 0.29 24.38
N ALA A 11 -11.62 1.59 24.65
CA ALA A 11 -11.46 2.61 23.61
C ALA A 11 -10.14 2.44 22.84
N VAL A 12 -9.03 2.22 23.56
CA VAL A 12 -7.72 1.92 22.96
C VAL A 12 -7.80 0.66 22.11
N ALA A 13 -8.45 -0.40 22.60
CA ALA A 13 -8.62 -1.64 21.85
C ALA A 13 -9.40 -1.42 20.55
N VAL A 14 -10.47 -0.61 20.56
CA VAL A 14 -11.24 -0.29 19.34
C VAL A 14 -10.35 0.42 18.31
N VAL A 15 -9.67 1.48 18.72
CA VAL A 15 -8.86 2.29 17.79
C VAL A 15 -7.67 1.52 17.25
N SER A 16 -6.89 0.88 18.13
CA SER A 16 -5.71 0.11 17.73
C SER A 16 -6.07 -1.12 16.87
N LEU A 17 -7.18 -1.79 17.17
CA LEU A 17 -7.70 -2.88 16.33
C LEU A 17 -8.16 -2.37 14.96
N ALA A 18 -8.87 -1.24 14.90
CA ALA A 18 -9.28 -0.64 13.63
C ALA A 18 -8.05 -0.33 12.75
N VAL A 19 -7.01 0.29 13.32
CA VAL A 19 -5.75 0.54 12.60
C VAL A 19 -5.08 -0.76 12.18
N THR A 20 -5.12 -1.81 13.01
CA THR A 20 -4.53 -3.12 12.69
C THR A 20 -5.24 -3.80 11.51
N LEU A 21 -6.56 -3.67 11.40
CA LEU A 21 -7.34 -4.20 10.26
C LEU A 21 -6.98 -3.49 8.95
N VAL A 22 -6.77 -2.17 9.01
CA VAL A 22 -6.30 -1.37 7.87
C VAL A 22 -4.87 -1.76 7.51
N ALA A 23 -3.98 -1.89 8.50
CA ALA A 23 -2.59 -2.29 8.33
C ALA A 23 -2.44 -3.68 7.71
N ALA A 24 -3.29 -4.64 8.11
CA ALA A 24 -3.28 -5.98 7.55
C ALA A 24 -3.66 -6.00 6.07
N GLY A 25 -4.61 -5.16 5.64
CA GLY A 25 -4.91 -5.00 4.22
C GLY A 25 -3.82 -4.27 3.45
N PHE A 26 -3.17 -3.27 4.06
CA PHE A 26 -2.00 -2.62 3.46
C PHE A 26 -0.85 -3.61 3.27
N ALA A 27 -0.62 -4.51 4.24
CA ALA A 27 0.36 -5.58 4.12
C ALA A 27 0.05 -6.53 2.94
N ALA A 28 -1.23 -6.76 2.61
CA ALA A 28 -1.59 -7.54 1.41
C ALA A 28 -1.07 -6.90 0.11
N CYS A 29 -0.90 -5.57 0.08
CA CYS A 29 -0.35 -4.84 -1.05
C CYS A 29 1.18 -4.75 -0.97
N ALA A 30 1.72 -4.37 0.19
CA ALA A 30 3.12 -3.96 0.34
C ALA A 30 4.07 -5.04 0.91
N ALA A 31 3.56 -6.15 1.45
CA ALA A 31 4.42 -7.21 2.00
C ALA A 31 4.68 -8.34 1.00
N PHE A 32 3.77 -8.56 0.05
CA PHE A 32 3.83 -9.67 -0.91
C PHE A 32 4.23 -9.14 -2.29
N PRO A 33 5.40 -9.54 -2.83
CA PRO A 33 5.81 -9.11 -4.18
C PRO A 33 4.84 -9.59 -5.26
N GLN A 34 4.16 -10.71 -5.04
CA GLN A 34 3.19 -11.30 -5.97
C GLN A 34 2.02 -10.36 -6.27
N THR A 35 1.62 -9.49 -5.33
CA THR A 35 0.54 -8.53 -5.58
C THR A 35 0.96 -7.52 -6.65
N THR A 36 2.20 -7.04 -6.60
CA THR A 36 2.73 -6.11 -7.60
C THR A 36 2.95 -6.81 -8.93
N GLU A 37 3.52 -8.02 -8.92
CA GLU A 37 3.71 -8.82 -10.14
C GLU A 37 2.39 -9.06 -10.87
N MET A 38 1.36 -9.57 -10.17
CA MET A 38 0.03 -9.81 -10.74
C MET A 38 -0.61 -8.55 -11.32
N LEU A 39 -0.47 -7.40 -10.64
CA LEU A 39 -1.05 -6.15 -11.12
C LEU A 39 -0.23 -5.52 -12.26
N ALA A 40 1.09 -5.69 -12.26
CA ALA A 40 1.94 -5.28 -13.37
C ALA A 40 1.62 -6.12 -14.61
N GLU A 41 1.53 -7.44 -14.49
CA GLU A 41 1.08 -8.34 -15.58
C GLU A 41 -0.30 -7.95 -16.14
N ALA A 42 -1.19 -7.42 -15.30
CA ALA A 42 -2.51 -7.01 -15.74
C ALA A 42 -2.52 -5.65 -16.45
N PHE A 43 -1.62 -4.73 -16.08
CA PHE A 43 -1.80 -3.31 -16.37
C PHE A 43 -0.55 -2.56 -16.87
N SER A 44 0.67 -3.09 -16.79
CA SER A 44 1.86 -2.39 -17.28
C SER A 44 1.72 -2.05 -18.77
N GLY A 45 1.99 -0.79 -19.12
CA GLY A 45 1.79 -0.24 -20.46
C GLY A 45 0.33 0.11 -20.80
N ASP A 46 -0.64 -0.11 -19.90
CA ASP A 46 -2.05 0.19 -20.16
C ASP A 46 -2.27 1.69 -20.44
N GLY A 47 -2.97 1.96 -21.54
CA GLY A 47 -3.25 3.30 -22.03
C GLY A 47 -2.08 3.99 -22.74
N ASN A 48 -0.85 3.48 -22.66
CA ASN A 48 0.33 4.12 -23.25
C ASN A 48 0.96 3.25 -24.37
N PRO A 49 0.45 3.34 -25.61
CA PRO A 49 0.96 2.54 -26.73
C PRO A 49 2.32 3.02 -27.28
N ASP A 50 2.79 4.20 -26.87
CA ASP A 50 3.97 4.87 -27.43
C ASP A 50 5.24 4.64 -26.59
N THR A 51 5.12 3.92 -25.47
CA THR A 51 6.26 3.47 -24.66
C THR A 51 7.26 2.66 -25.49
N PRO A 52 8.59 2.86 -25.32
CA PRO A 52 9.59 2.12 -26.08
C PRO A 52 9.73 0.65 -25.66
N PHE A 53 9.05 0.24 -24.58
CA PHE A 53 9.19 -1.08 -23.98
C PHE A 53 7.98 -1.96 -24.24
N SER A 54 8.21 -3.25 -24.42
CA SER A 54 7.17 -4.27 -24.43
C SER A 54 6.51 -4.41 -23.04
N HIS A 55 5.34 -5.05 -23.02
CA HIS A 55 4.63 -5.33 -21.76
C HIS A 55 5.51 -6.11 -20.77
N ASP A 56 6.19 -7.16 -21.21
CA ASP A 56 7.02 -8.01 -20.35
C ASP A 56 8.21 -7.23 -19.75
N GLU A 57 8.80 -6.32 -20.52
CA GLU A 57 9.88 -5.43 -20.04
C GLU A 57 9.36 -4.46 -18.98
N LEU A 58 8.18 -3.88 -19.18
CA LEU A 58 7.55 -3.02 -18.17
C LEU A 58 7.16 -3.78 -16.90
N VAL A 59 6.72 -5.05 -17.01
CA VAL A 59 6.48 -5.91 -15.84
C VAL A 59 7.78 -6.17 -15.08
N HIS A 60 8.86 -6.48 -15.78
CA HIS A 60 10.17 -6.69 -15.17
C HIS A 60 10.65 -5.43 -14.43
N ALA A 61 10.56 -4.25 -15.07
CA ALA A 61 10.89 -2.98 -14.44
C ALA A 61 9.98 -2.69 -13.22
N ALA A 62 8.68 -2.95 -13.31
CA ALA A 62 7.74 -2.80 -12.21
C ALA A 62 8.10 -3.66 -11.00
N VAL A 63 8.54 -4.90 -11.19
CA VAL A 63 8.97 -5.77 -10.09
C VAL A 63 10.27 -5.26 -9.45
N ALA A 64 11.24 -4.84 -10.27
CA ALA A 64 12.49 -4.26 -9.76
C ALA A 64 12.27 -2.94 -8.99
N ALA A 65 11.45 -2.03 -9.53
CA ALA A 65 11.08 -0.78 -8.88
C ALA A 65 10.33 -1.02 -7.56
N ARG A 66 9.54 -2.10 -7.48
CA ARG A 66 8.89 -2.52 -6.23
C ARG A 66 9.90 -2.97 -5.18
N GLU A 67 10.90 -3.75 -5.56
CA GLU A 67 11.96 -4.14 -4.62
C GLU A 67 12.76 -2.93 -4.14
N TYR A 68 12.99 -1.95 -5.00
CA TYR A 68 13.62 -0.69 -4.60
C TYR A 68 12.75 0.17 -3.66
N THR A 69 11.44 0.25 -3.90
CA THR A 69 10.53 1.09 -3.11
C THR A 69 10.03 0.45 -1.82
N VAL A 70 9.91 -0.87 -1.78
CA VAL A 70 9.18 -1.58 -0.73
C VAL A 70 10.01 -2.73 -0.15
N GLY A 71 11.00 -3.23 -0.88
CA GLY A 71 11.84 -4.37 -0.51
C GLY A 71 13.22 -3.95 0.03
N SER A 72 14.27 -4.27 -0.72
CA SER A 72 15.67 -4.07 -0.37
C SER A 72 16.14 -2.62 -0.41
N ASN A 73 15.47 -1.75 -1.17
CA ASN A 73 15.96 -0.40 -1.50
C ASN A 73 17.37 -0.41 -2.12
N ASP A 74 17.64 -1.44 -2.92
CA ASP A 74 18.88 -1.59 -3.68
C ASP A 74 18.81 -0.80 -4.99
N ARG A 75 19.52 0.34 -5.02
CA ARG A 75 19.56 1.23 -6.17
C ARG A 75 20.31 0.62 -7.36
N GLU A 76 21.35 -0.18 -7.11
CA GLU A 76 22.12 -0.82 -8.17
C GLU A 76 21.25 -1.86 -8.88
N ALA A 77 20.48 -2.65 -8.12
CA ALA A 77 19.58 -3.66 -8.67
C ALA A 77 18.49 -3.07 -9.58
N VAL A 78 17.85 -1.96 -9.19
CA VAL A 78 16.81 -1.34 -10.03
C VAL A 78 17.40 -0.72 -11.30
N LEU A 79 18.57 -0.06 -11.20
CA LEU A 79 19.24 0.51 -12.36
C LEU A 79 19.74 -0.57 -13.33
N ALA A 80 20.23 -1.70 -12.82
CA ALA A 80 20.59 -2.86 -13.63
C ALA A 80 19.37 -3.43 -14.38
N ALA A 81 18.20 -3.49 -13.74
CA ALA A 81 16.96 -3.89 -14.40
C ALA A 81 16.55 -2.90 -15.50
N ILE A 82 16.66 -1.58 -15.25
CA ILE A 82 16.39 -0.56 -16.27
C ILE A 82 17.35 -0.68 -17.45
N ARG A 83 18.65 -0.91 -17.20
CA ARG A 83 19.61 -1.16 -18.29
C ARG A 83 19.22 -2.40 -19.09
N SER A 84 18.90 -3.50 -18.41
CA SER A 84 18.53 -4.75 -19.06
C SER A 84 17.32 -4.61 -19.98
N ILE A 85 16.31 -3.77 -19.64
CA ILE A 85 15.15 -3.57 -20.53
C ILE A 85 15.48 -2.65 -21.71
N ASN A 86 16.42 -1.71 -21.55
CA ASN A 86 16.90 -0.87 -22.65
C ASN A 86 17.73 -1.69 -23.65
N GLU A 87 18.55 -2.62 -23.15
CA GLU A 87 19.30 -3.59 -23.95
C GLU A 87 18.36 -4.54 -24.71
N SER A 88 17.34 -5.11 -24.05
CA SER A 88 16.44 -6.07 -24.68
C SER A 88 15.52 -5.44 -25.73
N ALA A 89 15.10 -4.20 -25.51
CA ALA A 89 14.25 -3.46 -26.44
C ALA A 89 15.01 -2.79 -27.59
N ASP A 90 16.35 -2.90 -27.64
CA ASP A 90 17.21 -2.25 -28.65
C ASP A 90 16.94 -0.73 -28.75
N THR A 91 16.79 -0.09 -27.59
CA THR A 91 16.53 1.35 -27.49
C THR A 91 17.77 2.15 -27.89
N PRO A 92 17.67 3.48 -28.11
CA PRO A 92 18.84 4.34 -28.27
C PRO A 92 19.83 4.33 -27.08
N TYR A 93 19.44 3.77 -25.94
CA TYR A 93 20.24 3.65 -24.71
C TYR A 93 20.64 2.20 -24.40
N ALA A 94 20.52 1.26 -25.34
CA ALA A 94 20.88 -0.14 -25.15
C ALA A 94 22.34 -0.33 -24.72
N ASP A 95 23.26 0.42 -25.31
CA ASP A 95 24.70 0.36 -25.00
C ASP A 95 25.17 1.53 -24.10
N ALA A 96 24.24 2.29 -23.52
CA ALA A 96 24.56 3.46 -22.71
C ALA A 96 25.30 3.07 -21.42
N ASP A 97 26.31 3.85 -21.05
CA ASP A 97 26.90 3.74 -19.72
C ASP A 97 25.95 4.28 -18.62
N ASP A 98 26.35 4.15 -17.35
CA ASP A 98 25.53 4.58 -16.21
C ASP A 98 25.17 6.07 -16.24
N ASP A 99 26.11 6.92 -16.67
CA ASP A 99 25.90 8.37 -16.68
C ASP A 99 25.01 8.76 -17.86
N GLU A 100 25.19 8.12 -19.02
CA GLU A 100 24.36 8.30 -20.20
C GLU A 100 22.91 7.85 -19.96
N LEU A 101 22.70 6.68 -19.35
CA LEU A 101 21.37 6.17 -19.02
C LEU A 101 20.69 6.99 -17.91
N ALA A 102 21.45 7.51 -16.95
CA ALA A 102 20.91 8.40 -15.92
C ALA A 102 20.48 9.77 -16.48
N ALA A 103 21.12 10.23 -17.57
CA ALA A 103 20.79 11.46 -18.27
C ALA A 103 19.73 11.27 -19.38
N ALA A 104 19.29 10.03 -19.62
CA ALA A 104 18.29 9.73 -20.63
C ALA A 104 16.93 10.38 -20.30
N PRO A 105 16.10 10.65 -21.32
CA PRO A 105 14.70 11.02 -21.13
C PRO A 105 13.95 10.01 -20.25
N GLU A 106 12.95 10.50 -19.51
CA GLU A 106 12.24 9.71 -18.50
C GLU A 106 11.46 8.52 -19.07
N GLU A 107 11.23 8.48 -20.39
CA GLU A 107 10.66 7.34 -21.11
C GLU A 107 11.60 6.12 -21.07
N TYR A 108 12.92 6.32 -20.92
CA TYR A 108 13.94 5.27 -20.98
C TYR A 108 14.57 4.95 -19.62
N THR A 109 14.40 5.82 -18.63
CA THR A 109 15.10 5.69 -17.34
C THR A 109 14.26 6.16 -16.16
N LEU A 110 14.67 5.75 -14.96
CA LEU A 110 14.22 6.36 -13.72
C LEU A 110 15.11 7.57 -13.42
N THR A 111 14.58 8.76 -13.68
CA THR A 111 15.29 10.02 -13.43
C THR A 111 15.69 10.17 -11.95
N SER A 112 16.60 11.11 -11.65
CA SER A 112 16.96 11.44 -10.27
C SER A 112 15.74 11.76 -9.40
N ASP A 113 14.75 12.42 -9.98
CA ASP A 113 13.52 12.83 -9.28
C ASP A 113 12.63 11.62 -9.03
N ALA A 114 12.50 10.71 -10.01
CA ALA A 114 11.79 9.45 -9.84
C ALA A 114 12.44 8.60 -8.75
N LEU A 115 13.75 8.39 -8.80
CA LEU A 115 14.48 7.63 -7.78
C LEU A 115 14.35 8.27 -6.39
N SER A 116 14.44 9.60 -6.29
CA SER A 116 14.23 10.31 -5.03
C SER A 116 12.82 10.11 -4.48
N HIS A 117 11.80 10.11 -5.34
CA HIS A 117 10.43 9.82 -4.92
C HIS A 117 10.29 8.38 -4.41
N LEU A 118 10.86 7.41 -5.13
CA LEU A 118 10.85 6.00 -4.73
C LEU A 118 11.58 5.76 -3.39
N ASP A 119 12.66 6.52 -3.11
CA ASP A 119 13.32 6.53 -1.80
C ASP A 119 12.44 7.11 -0.68
N ASP A 120 11.70 8.18 -0.96
CA ASP A 120 10.75 8.74 0.00
C ASP A 120 9.63 7.75 0.31
N VAL A 121 9.11 7.06 -0.70
CA VAL A 121 8.14 5.96 -0.54
C VAL A 121 8.73 4.86 0.35
N TYR A 122 9.97 4.44 0.10
CA TYR A 122 10.65 3.44 0.92
C TYR A 122 10.71 3.84 2.40
N ARG A 123 11.11 5.08 2.70
CA ARG A 123 11.17 5.59 4.08
C ARG A 123 9.80 5.59 4.75
N VAL A 124 8.76 6.02 4.03
CA VAL A 124 7.38 6.01 4.52
C VAL A 124 6.92 4.58 4.82
N VAL A 125 7.13 3.65 3.89
CA VAL A 125 6.71 2.24 4.05
C VAL A 125 7.49 1.56 5.18
N ALA A 126 8.81 1.75 5.26
CA ALA A 126 9.64 1.20 6.32
C ALA A 126 9.22 1.73 7.70
N GLY A 127 9.00 3.05 7.83
CA GLY A 127 8.51 3.66 9.05
C GLY A 127 7.11 3.18 9.44
N ALA A 128 6.20 3.10 8.46
CA ALA A 128 4.84 2.60 8.66
C ALA A 128 4.84 1.16 9.16
N ARG A 129 5.67 0.27 8.61
CA ARG A 129 5.77 -1.13 9.07
C ARG A 129 6.10 -1.22 10.56
N ILE A 130 7.05 -0.43 11.05
CA ILE A 130 7.45 -0.42 12.46
C ILE A 130 6.29 0.09 13.35
N VAL A 131 5.70 1.23 12.98
CA VAL A 131 4.61 1.85 13.76
C VAL A 131 3.38 0.95 13.78
N LEU A 132 2.99 0.39 12.64
CA LEU A 132 1.83 -0.48 12.51
C LEU A 132 2.03 -1.79 13.28
N ALA A 133 3.25 -2.35 13.29
CA ALA A 133 3.56 -3.52 14.13
C ALA A 133 3.40 -3.21 15.62
N ALA A 134 3.88 -2.05 16.09
CA ALA A 134 3.71 -1.63 17.48
C ALA A 134 2.22 -1.44 17.84
N ILE A 135 1.42 -0.86 16.93
CA ILE A 135 -0.03 -0.69 17.12
C ILE A 135 -0.74 -2.06 17.14
N ALA A 136 -0.32 -3.02 16.32
CA ALA A 136 -0.88 -4.37 16.34
C ALA A 136 -0.61 -5.08 17.68
N ILE A 137 0.59 -4.94 18.25
CA ILE A 137 0.92 -5.47 19.57
C ILE A 137 0.04 -4.80 20.64
N LEU A 138 -0.14 -3.48 20.58
CA LEU A 138 -1.04 -2.74 21.47
C LEU A 138 -2.48 -3.22 21.34
N ALA A 139 -2.97 -3.48 20.13
CA ALA A 139 -4.32 -3.99 19.88
C ALA A 139 -4.53 -5.34 20.55
N VAL A 140 -3.56 -6.26 20.42
CA VAL A 140 -3.60 -7.58 21.08
C VAL A 140 -3.61 -7.41 22.60
N ALA A 141 -2.72 -6.60 23.17
CA ALA A 141 -2.63 -6.38 24.61
C ALA A 141 -3.92 -5.75 25.17
N ALA A 142 -4.47 -4.74 24.50
CA ALA A 142 -5.70 -4.07 24.90
C ALA A 142 -6.92 -5.00 24.78
N CYS A 143 -7.03 -5.78 23.70
CA CYS A 143 -8.08 -6.80 23.55
C CYS A 143 -7.98 -7.89 24.62
N ALA A 144 -6.78 -8.37 24.93
CA ALA A 144 -6.55 -9.36 25.99
C ALA A 144 -6.94 -8.82 27.36
N HIS A 145 -6.58 -7.56 27.68
CA HIS A 145 -7.01 -6.90 28.91
C HIS A 145 -8.54 -6.83 29.01
N VAL A 146 -9.22 -6.40 27.95
CA VAL A 146 -10.69 -6.34 27.92
C VAL A 146 -11.30 -7.74 28.09
N ALA A 147 -10.76 -8.75 27.42
CA ALA A 147 -11.23 -10.14 27.51
C ALA A 147 -11.13 -10.69 28.93
N ILE A 148 -9.99 -10.50 29.60
CA ILE A 148 -9.68 -11.07 30.91
C ILE A 148 -10.33 -10.27 32.04
N ARG A 149 -10.31 -8.93 31.97
CA ARG A 149 -10.69 -8.05 33.09
C ARG A 149 -12.12 -7.53 33.03
N VAL A 150 -12.74 -7.55 31.84
CA VAL A 150 -14.11 -7.04 31.62
C VAL A 150 -15.03 -8.14 31.13
N GLY A 151 -14.53 -9.03 30.28
CA GLY A 151 -15.20 -10.26 29.87
C GLY A 151 -15.53 -10.33 28.39
N ARG A 152 -15.93 -11.53 27.95
CA ARG A 152 -16.16 -11.87 26.53
C ARG A 152 -17.13 -10.93 25.81
N ARG A 153 -18.18 -10.49 26.50
CA ARG A 153 -19.22 -9.65 25.90
C ARG A 153 -18.71 -8.23 25.63
N ALA A 154 -17.81 -7.73 26.47
CA ALA A 154 -17.14 -6.45 26.25
C ALA A 154 -16.15 -6.52 25.08
N LEU A 155 -15.36 -7.60 25.00
CA LEU A 155 -14.49 -7.85 23.84
C LEU A 155 -15.32 -7.91 22.55
N GLY A 156 -16.45 -8.63 22.55
CA GLY A 156 -17.32 -8.66 21.38
C GLY A 156 -17.87 -7.29 20.96
N GLY A 157 -18.06 -6.37 21.92
CA GLY A 157 -18.37 -4.97 21.64
C GLY A 157 -17.23 -4.20 20.98
N VAL A 158 -15.98 -4.43 21.42
CA VAL A 158 -14.77 -3.86 20.81
C VAL A 158 -14.63 -4.32 19.36
N LEU A 159 -14.73 -5.62 19.10
CA LEU A 159 -14.60 -6.19 17.75
C LEU A 159 -15.66 -5.62 16.80
N LEU A 160 -16.92 -5.54 17.27
CA LEU A 160 -18.01 -4.94 16.50
C LEU A 160 -17.75 -3.48 16.16
N ALA A 161 -17.38 -2.67 17.15
CA ALA A 161 -17.15 -1.25 16.95
C ALA A 161 -15.98 -1.00 15.97
N ALA A 162 -14.86 -1.69 16.15
CA ALA A 162 -13.70 -1.55 15.28
C ALA A 162 -14.02 -1.97 13.84
N GLY A 163 -14.60 -3.16 13.64
CA GLY A 163 -14.90 -3.66 12.31
C GLY A 163 -15.97 -2.84 11.57
N ILE A 164 -17.03 -2.40 12.26
CA ILE A 164 -18.03 -1.50 11.66
C ILE A 164 -17.41 -0.16 11.27
N ALA A 165 -16.58 0.42 12.14
CA ALA A 165 -15.92 1.69 11.86
C ALA A 165 -15.03 1.60 10.61
N VAL A 166 -14.22 0.54 10.49
CA VAL A 166 -13.35 0.35 9.31
C VAL A 166 -14.17 0.13 8.04
N VAL A 167 -15.20 -0.71 8.07
CA VAL A 167 -16.09 -0.93 6.91
C VAL A 167 -16.73 0.38 6.46
N ALA A 168 -17.24 1.18 7.40
CA ALA A 168 -17.87 2.46 7.07
C ALA A 168 -16.88 3.45 6.44
N VAL A 169 -15.67 3.59 7.02
CA VAL A 169 -14.63 4.47 6.47
C VAL A 169 -14.20 4.01 5.09
N PHE A 170 -13.91 2.73 4.90
CA PHE A 170 -13.46 2.19 3.61
C PHE A 170 -14.55 2.27 2.54
N ALA A 171 -15.83 2.15 2.89
CA ALA A 171 -16.92 2.38 1.95
C ALA A 171 -16.96 3.85 1.45
N LEU A 172 -16.71 4.82 2.34
CA LEU A 172 -16.64 6.23 1.97
C LEU A 172 -15.41 6.53 1.10
N LEU A 173 -14.25 5.97 1.46
CA LEU A 173 -13.02 6.12 0.66
C LEU A 173 -13.18 5.49 -0.73
N ALA A 174 -13.77 4.29 -0.81
CA ALA A 174 -14.07 3.64 -2.09
C ALA A 174 -15.03 4.48 -2.94
N ALA A 175 -16.06 5.07 -2.33
CA ALA A 175 -16.97 5.97 -3.04
C ALA A 175 -16.24 7.21 -3.60
N TRP A 176 -15.30 7.79 -2.84
CA TRP A 176 -14.47 8.90 -3.34
C TRP A 176 -13.60 8.44 -4.51
N VAL A 177 -12.87 7.33 -4.39
CA VAL A 177 -12.02 6.78 -5.46
C VAL A 177 -12.81 6.56 -6.76
N VAL A 178 -14.04 6.05 -6.68
CA VAL A 178 -14.90 5.82 -7.85
C VAL A 178 -15.32 7.13 -8.52
N VAL A 179 -15.55 8.20 -7.75
CA VAL A 179 -15.96 9.51 -8.28
C VAL A 179 -14.77 10.32 -8.80
N ASP A 180 -13.65 10.29 -8.09
CA ASP A 180 -12.47 11.11 -8.36
C ASP A 180 -11.19 10.44 -7.83
N PHE A 181 -10.69 9.47 -8.61
CA PHE A 181 -9.44 8.78 -8.30
C PHE A 181 -8.26 9.74 -8.22
N ASN A 182 -8.14 10.69 -9.15
CA ASN A 182 -7.01 11.62 -9.19
C ASN A 182 -6.98 12.54 -7.96
N GLY A 183 -8.13 13.07 -7.54
CA GLY A 183 -8.22 13.87 -6.32
C GLY A 183 -7.93 13.07 -5.06
N PHE A 184 -8.41 11.83 -4.97
CA PHE A 184 -8.05 10.92 -3.87
C PHE A 184 -6.54 10.62 -3.85
N PHE A 185 -5.98 10.24 -4.99
CA PHE A 185 -4.57 9.89 -5.14
C PHE A 185 -3.68 11.07 -4.73
N ALA A 186 -3.98 12.28 -5.23
CA ALA A 186 -3.26 13.50 -4.87
C ALA A 186 -3.39 13.84 -3.38
N ALA A 187 -4.59 13.72 -2.80
CA ALA A 187 -4.81 13.97 -1.38
C ALA A 187 -4.02 13.00 -0.51
N PHE A 188 -3.97 11.71 -0.88
CA PHE A 188 -3.17 10.71 -0.18
C PHE A 188 -1.67 11.00 -0.28
N HIS A 189 -1.15 11.28 -1.48
CA HIS A 189 0.27 11.58 -1.68
C HIS A 189 0.71 12.84 -0.91
N SER A 190 -0.15 13.85 -0.84
CA SER A 190 0.12 15.10 -0.12
C SER A 190 0.24 14.92 1.41
N LEU A 191 -0.17 13.78 1.97
CA LEU A 191 0.06 13.45 3.38
C LEU A 191 1.54 13.15 3.67
N PHE A 192 2.28 12.71 2.65
CA PHE A 192 3.63 12.15 2.79
C PHE A 192 4.69 12.92 2.01
N PHE A 193 4.31 13.54 0.89
CA PHE A 193 5.26 14.11 -0.08
C PHE A 193 4.94 15.58 -0.37
N ALA A 194 5.99 16.34 -0.71
CA ALA A 194 5.85 17.74 -1.09
C ALA A 194 5.25 17.88 -2.50
N ASN A 195 4.60 19.01 -2.77
CA ASN A 195 4.04 19.27 -4.10
C ASN A 195 5.16 19.30 -5.16
N GLY A 196 4.93 18.59 -6.27
CA GLY A 196 5.84 18.52 -7.41
C GLY A 196 6.93 17.45 -7.31
N THR A 197 7.06 16.73 -6.18
CA THR A 197 8.11 15.71 -6.01
C THR A 197 7.64 14.29 -6.35
N TRP A 198 6.38 14.12 -6.77
CA TRP A 198 5.76 12.80 -7.00
C TRP A 198 4.91 12.77 -8.29
N THR A 199 4.94 13.84 -9.08
CA THR A 199 4.21 13.96 -10.34
C THR A 199 5.17 13.83 -11.51
N PHE A 200 4.95 12.83 -12.36
CA PHE A 200 5.78 12.52 -13.53
C PHE A 200 4.96 12.62 -14.80
N SER A 201 5.61 12.67 -15.97
CA SER A 201 4.86 12.68 -17.23
C SER A 201 4.15 11.35 -17.46
N TYR A 202 3.11 11.41 -18.28
CA TYR A 202 2.35 10.25 -18.68
C TYR A 202 3.20 9.19 -19.41
N ASP A 203 4.22 9.65 -20.13
CA ASP A 203 5.10 8.81 -20.95
C ASP A 203 6.35 8.32 -20.20
N SER A 204 6.56 8.81 -18.98
CA SER A 204 7.66 8.35 -18.12
C SER A 204 7.58 6.84 -17.85
N LEU A 205 8.76 6.21 -17.81
CA LEU A 205 8.92 4.80 -17.48
C LEU A 205 8.21 4.43 -16.16
N LEU A 206 8.24 5.34 -15.18
CA LEU A 206 7.55 5.16 -13.90
C LEU A 206 6.04 5.06 -14.04
N ILE A 207 5.42 5.89 -14.88
CA ILE A 207 3.97 5.85 -15.10
C ILE A 207 3.59 4.69 -16.02
N THR A 208 4.40 4.35 -17.03
CA THR A 208 4.11 3.21 -17.91
C THR A 208 4.21 1.87 -17.19
N MET A 209 5.10 1.73 -16.20
CA MET A 209 5.16 0.51 -15.37
C MET A 209 4.10 0.48 -14.26
N TYR A 210 3.61 1.64 -13.79
CA TYR A 210 2.54 1.74 -12.79
C TYR A 210 1.42 2.71 -13.21
N PRO A 211 0.64 2.38 -14.26
CA PRO A 211 -0.41 3.26 -14.75
C PRO A 211 -1.56 3.38 -13.75
N PRO A 212 -2.51 4.32 -13.93
CA PRO A 212 -3.63 4.50 -13.01
C PRO A 212 -4.42 3.22 -12.70
N ALA A 213 -4.57 2.32 -13.68
CA ALA A 213 -5.24 1.03 -13.51
C ALA A 213 -4.52 0.11 -12.49
N PHE A 214 -3.17 0.11 -12.48
CA PHE A 214 -2.37 -0.60 -11.48
C PHE A 214 -2.69 -0.12 -10.06
N TRP A 215 -2.73 1.21 -9.86
CA TRP A 215 -3.02 1.81 -8.56
C TRP A 215 -4.47 1.63 -8.11
N MET A 216 -5.42 1.65 -9.04
CA MET A 216 -6.80 1.23 -8.76
C MET A 216 -6.86 -0.23 -8.30
N GLY A 217 -6.07 -1.12 -8.93
CA GLY A 217 -5.91 -2.51 -8.53
C GLY A 217 -5.34 -2.65 -7.11
N MET A 218 -4.29 -1.92 -6.77
CA MET A 218 -3.73 -1.87 -5.41
C MET A 218 -4.80 -1.41 -4.39
N GLY A 219 -5.56 -0.36 -4.73
CA GLY A 219 -6.68 0.11 -3.92
C GLY A 219 -7.75 -0.97 -3.72
N ALA A 220 -8.08 -1.74 -4.76
CA ALA A 220 -9.05 -2.83 -4.71
C ALA A 220 -8.56 -3.99 -3.82
N VAL A 221 -7.29 -4.39 -3.92
CA VAL A 221 -6.69 -5.42 -3.04
C VAL A 221 -6.73 -4.97 -1.58
N TRP A 222 -6.35 -3.72 -1.31
CA TRP A 222 -6.39 -3.16 0.04
C TRP A 222 -7.82 -3.17 0.60
N LEU A 223 -8.79 -2.67 -0.18
CA LEU A 223 -10.20 -2.64 0.19
C LEU A 223 -10.73 -4.04 0.49
N ALA A 224 -10.45 -5.01 -0.38
CA ALA A 224 -10.92 -6.38 -0.23
C ALA A 224 -10.33 -7.04 1.03
N ALA A 225 -9.01 -6.95 1.23
CA ALA A 225 -8.35 -7.55 2.38
C ALA A 225 -8.82 -6.92 3.71
N THR A 226 -8.83 -5.59 3.79
CA THR A 226 -9.31 -4.87 4.99
C THR A 226 -10.80 -5.13 5.23
N GLY A 227 -11.63 -5.15 4.18
CA GLY A 227 -13.05 -5.43 4.25
C GLY A 227 -13.35 -6.83 4.79
N LEU A 228 -12.70 -7.86 4.23
CA LEU A 228 -12.85 -9.25 4.67
C LEU A 228 -12.49 -9.41 6.15
N LEU A 229 -11.33 -8.88 6.58
CA LEU A 229 -10.90 -8.95 7.97
C LEU A 229 -11.84 -8.20 8.91
N SER A 230 -12.35 -7.04 8.49
CA SER A 230 -13.27 -6.23 9.29
C SER A 230 -14.64 -6.91 9.44
N ILE A 231 -15.17 -7.51 8.37
CA ILE A 231 -16.41 -8.29 8.40
C ILE A 231 -16.23 -9.53 9.30
N ALA A 232 -15.13 -10.26 9.18
CA ALA A 232 -14.84 -11.40 10.06
C ALA A 232 -14.79 -10.98 11.53
N THR A 233 -14.15 -9.84 11.81
CA THR A 233 -14.07 -9.25 13.16
C THR A 233 -15.46 -8.89 13.70
N VAL A 234 -16.32 -8.29 12.88
CA VAL A 234 -17.74 -8.03 13.21
C VAL A 234 -18.48 -9.32 13.55
N VAL A 235 -18.34 -10.36 12.72
CA VAL A 235 -18.99 -11.66 12.92
C VAL A 235 -18.56 -12.32 14.23
N VAL A 236 -17.26 -12.37 14.51
CA VAL A 236 -16.73 -12.89 15.79
C VAL A 236 -17.26 -12.05 16.96
N GLY A 237 -17.30 -10.73 16.82
CA GLY A 237 -17.86 -9.82 17.82
C GLY A 237 -19.32 -10.12 18.14
N MET A 238 -20.15 -10.39 17.12
CA MET A 238 -21.54 -10.81 17.30
C MET A 238 -21.65 -12.12 18.09
N PHE A 239 -20.85 -13.14 17.74
CA PHE A 239 -20.87 -14.43 18.43
C PHE A 239 -20.45 -14.32 19.90
N LEU A 240 -19.40 -13.55 20.21
CA LEU A 240 -18.94 -13.31 21.58
C LEU A 240 -19.98 -12.60 22.46
N ARG A 241 -20.87 -11.81 21.85
CA ARG A 241 -21.98 -11.14 22.56
C ARG A 241 -23.22 -12.03 22.76
N ARG A 242 -23.44 -13.02 21.90
CA ARG A 242 -24.61 -13.93 21.95
C ARG A 242 -24.51 -15.01 23.04
N LYS A 243 -23.32 -15.53 23.36
CA LYS A 243 -23.12 -16.59 24.39
C LYS A 243 -23.09 -16.07 25.84
N GLY A 244 -24.10 -15.28 26.21
CA GLY A 244 -24.34 -14.82 27.57
C GLY A 244 -25.82 -14.93 27.91
N ALA A 245 -26.27 -16.18 28.06
CA ALA A 245 -27.47 -16.57 28.80
C ALA A 245 -26.97 -17.51 29.92
#